data_AF-R4U644-F1
#
_entry.id   AF-R4U644-F1
#
_cell.length_a   1.000
_cell.length_b   1.000
_cell.length_c   1.000
_cell.angle_alpha   90.00
_cell.angle_beta   90.00
_cell.angle_gamma   90.00
#
_symmetry.space_group_name_H-M   'P 1'
#
loop_
_entity.id
_entity.type
_entity.pdbx_description
1 polymer ?
#
loop_
_entity_poly.entity_id
_entity_poly.type
_entity_poly.pdbx_seq_one_letter_code
_entity_poly.pdbx_strand_id
1 'polypeptide(L)'
;MADKRGKWSKDDKNLIWKDYIENKIFDIYEEYKLKEIDLTQESLCPECGEIILKAQYQGYQPDKDYSWDVDHINGNYRDNRLENLQPMHPWCNKSKG
;
A
#
# COMPACT_ATOMS: atom_id res chain seq x y z
N MET A 1 -10.11 -3.14 -10.27
CA MET A 1 -9.41 -4.37 -9.86
C MET A 1 -8.49 -4.77 -11.02
N ALA A 2 -7.40 -5.51 -10.74
CA ALA A 2 -6.33 -5.76 -11.71
C ALA A 2 -6.82 -6.25 -13.08
N ASP A 3 -6.17 -5.77 -14.15
CA ASP A 3 -6.44 -6.23 -15.50
C ASP A 3 -5.99 -7.69 -15.71
N LYS A 4 -6.32 -8.26 -16.87
CA LYS A 4 -5.95 -9.65 -17.23
C LYS A 4 -4.44 -9.91 -17.28
N ARG A 5 -3.62 -8.87 -17.20
CA ARG A 5 -2.14 -8.91 -17.18
C ARG A 5 -1.58 -8.67 -15.77
N GLY A 6 -2.44 -8.59 -14.76
CA GLY A 6 -2.05 -8.30 -13.38
C GLY A 6 -1.66 -6.83 -13.14
N LYS A 7 -1.99 -5.92 -14.08
CA LYS A 7 -1.73 -4.49 -13.90
C LYS A 7 -2.90 -3.81 -13.21
N TRP A 8 -2.58 -2.94 -12.27
CA TRP A 8 -3.54 -2.13 -11.53
C TRP A 8 -3.66 -0.75 -12.17
N SER A 9 -4.89 -0.31 -12.44
CA SER A 9 -5.13 1.05 -12.93
C SER A 9 -4.83 2.08 -11.83
N LYS A 10 -4.65 3.35 -12.22
CA LYS A 10 -4.46 4.45 -11.25
C LYS A 10 -5.65 4.55 -10.28
N ASP A 11 -6.86 4.34 -10.78
CA ASP A 11 -8.07 4.37 -9.96
C ASP A 11 -8.12 3.22 -8.96
N ASP A 12 -7.71 2.02 -9.37
CA ASP A 12 -7.63 0.88 -8.45
C ASP A 12 -6.65 1.12 -7.32
N LYS A 13 -5.47 1.66 -7.64
CA LYS A 13 -4.46 1.97 -6.63
C LYS A 13 -4.90 3.07 -5.68
N ASN A 14 -5.66 4.06 -6.17
CA ASN A 14 -6.30 5.07 -5.32
C ASN A 14 -7.35 4.46 -4.39
N LEU A 15 -8.14 3.49 -4.87
CA LEU A 15 -9.12 2.78 -4.03
C LEU A 15 -8.41 1.96 -2.95
N ILE A 16 -7.36 1.22 -3.31
CA ILE A 16 -6.55 0.44 -2.36
C ILE A 16 -5.91 1.35 -1.31
N TRP A 17 -5.34 2.49 -1.72
CA TRP A 17 -4.77 3.46 -0.78
C TRP A 17 -5.82 3.99 0.20
N LYS A 18 -6.99 4.42 -0.30
CA LYS A 18 -8.07 4.95 0.54
C LYS A 18 -8.56 3.92 1.54
N ASP A 19 -8.84 2.71 1.07
CA ASP A 19 -9.27 1.62 1.94
C ASP A 19 -8.22 1.29 3.01
N TYR A 20 -6.93 1.32 2.64
CA TYR A 20 -5.85 1.09 3.59
C TYR A 20 -5.81 2.13 4.72
N ILE A 21 -5.82 3.42 4.37
CA ILE A 21 -5.76 4.50 5.37
C ILE A 21 -7.04 4.61 6.21
N GLU A 22 -8.19 4.22 5.65
CA GLU A 22 -9.50 4.34 6.33
C GLU A 22 -9.84 3.10 7.17
N ASN A 23 -9.33 1.91 6.84
CA ASN A 23 -9.80 0.66 7.45
C ASN A 23 -8.71 -0.27 7.99
N LYS A 24 -7.44 -0.12 7.60
CA LYS A 24 -6.39 -1.12 7.89
C LYS A 24 -5.19 -0.59 8.66
N ILE A 25 -4.89 0.70 8.56
CA ILE A 25 -3.66 1.27 9.10
C ILE A 25 -3.72 1.51 10.63
N PHE A 26 -4.89 1.47 11.26
CA PHE A 26 -5.07 1.82 12.67
C PHE A 26 -4.20 1.00 13.62
N ASP A 27 -4.14 -0.31 13.44
CA ASP A 27 -3.34 -1.21 14.29
C ASP A 27 -1.84 -0.87 14.21
N ILE A 28 -1.38 -0.47 13.02
CA ILE A 28 0.01 -0.07 12.75
C ILE A 28 0.30 1.27 13.43
N TYR A 29 -0.61 2.25 13.39
CA TYR A 29 -0.39 3.53 14.07
C TYR A 29 -0.26 3.40 15.58
N GLU A 30 -1.05 2.53 16.21
CA GLU A 30 -0.95 2.28 17.64
C GLU A 30 0.42 1.69 18.02
N GLU A 31 0.94 0.80 17.18
CA GLU A 31 2.26 0.17 17.35
C GLU A 31 3.41 1.18 17.16
N TYR A 32 3.34 2.04 16.14
CA TYR A 32 4.44 2.95 15.77
C TYR A 32 4.36 4.35 16.42
N LYS A 33 3.24 4.75 17.07
CA LYS A 33 3.06 6.03 17.80
C LYS A 33 3.42 7.30 16.99
N LEU A 34 3.18 7.32 15.69
CA LEU A 34 3.59 8.44 14.83
C LEU A 34 2.53 9.55 14.85
N LYS A 35 2.89 10.70 15.45
CA LYS A 35 2.03 11.89 15.59
C LYS A 35 1.98 12.80 14.36
N GLU A 36 2.72 12.50 13.29
CA GLU A 36 2.95 13.44 12.18
C GLU A 36 2.95 12.75 10.81
N ILE A 37 1.90 12.00 10.47
CA ILE A 37 1.73 11.46 9.11
C ILE A 37 0.53 12.11 8.44
N ASP A 38 0.75 12.73 7.28
CA ASP A 38 -0.34 13.16 6.40
C ASP A 38 -0.90 11.96 5.65
N LEU A 39 -1.92 11.33 6.23
CA LEU A 39 -2.63 10.17 5.66
C LEU A 39 -3.16 10.37 4.23
N THR A 40 -3.24 11.62 3.76
CA THR A 40 -3.68 11.89 2.39
C THR A 40 -2.60 11.61 1.35
N GLN A 41 -1.32 11.68 1.73
CA GLN A 41 -0.14 11.52 0.87
C GLN A 41 0.83 10.44 1.33
N GLU A 42 0.85 10.14 2.62
CA GLU A 42 1.82 9.28 3.29
C GLU A 42 1.08 8.25 4.14
N SER A 43 1.68 7.08 4.27
CA SER A 43 1.22 6.06 5.20
C SER A 43 2.40 5.21 5.62
N LEU A 44 2.16 4.16 6.39
CA LEU A 44 3.20 3.23 6.80
C LEU A 44 3.09 1.95 6.00
N CYS A 45 4.21 1.28 5.80
CA CYS A 45 4.22 -0.07 5.28
C CYS A 45 3.74 -1.04 6.37
N PRO A 46 2.82 -1.97 6.06
CA PRO A 46 2.29 -2.90 7.05
C PRO A 46 3.32 -3.91 7.56
N GLU A 47 4.43 -4.12 6.83
CA GLU A 47 5.46 -5.10 7.19
C GLU A 47 6.62 -4.48 7.98
N CYS A 48 7.18 -3.36 7.49
CA CYS A 48 8.37 -2.75 8.12
C CYS A 48 8.07 -1.48 8.91
N GLY A 49 6.86 -0.93 8.84
CA GLY A 49 6.48 0.31 9.50
C GLY A 49 7.17 1.57 8.95
N GLU A 50 7.95 1.48 7.87
CA GLU A 50 8.55 2.65 7.22
C GLU A 50 7.54 3.36 6.32
N ILE A 51 7.79 4.64 6.02
CA ILE A 51 6.87 5.49 5.26
C ILE A 51 6.75 5.01 3.82
N ILE A 52 5.52 4.99 3.30
CA ILE A 52 5.19 4.84 1.88
C ILE A 52 4.48 6.09 1.39
N LEU A 53 4.72 6.47 0.12
CA LEU A 53 4.10 7.64 -0.50
C LEU A 53 3.04 7.23 -1.52
N LYS A 54 1.89 7.89 -1.48
CA LYS A 54 0.84 7.79 -2.51
C LYS A 54 1.31 8.26 -3.89
N ALA A 55 2.28 9.19 -3.93
CA ALA A 55 2.74 9.91 -5.11
C ALA A 55 3.24 9.01 -6.27
N GLN A 56 3.62 7.76 -5.99
CA GLN A 56 4.06 6.80 -7.00
C GLN A 56 3.08 6.62 -8.17
N TYR A 57 1.77 6.82 -7.97
CA TYR A 57 0.78 6.72 -9.06
C TYR A 57 0.31 8.05 -9.61
N GLN A 58 0.81 9.15 -9.06
CA GLN A 58 0.51 10.49 -9.54
C GLN A 58 1.46 10.93 -10.66
N GLY A 59 2.51 10.16 -10.96
CA GLY A 59 3.33 10.29 -12.16
C GLY A 59 4.81 10.59 -11.91
N TYR A 60 5.18 10.93 -10.67
CA TYR A 60 6.57 11.12 -10.27
C TYR A 60 6.77 10.62 -8.84
N GLN A 61 7.66 9.65 -8.67
CA GLN A 61 8.12 9.23 -7.36
C GLN A 61 9.54 9.79 -7.14
N PRO A 62 9.75 10.69 -6.18
CA PRO A 62 11.05 11.32 -5.98
C PRO A 62 12.12 10.34 -5.48
N ASP A 63 11.71 9.29 -4.75
CA ASP A 63 12.63 8.34 -4.14
C ASP A 63 11.98 6.94 -4.03
N LYS A 64 12.69 5.90 -4.51
CA LYS A 64 12.24 4.51 -4.53
C LYS A 64 12.02 3.94 -3.13
N ASP A 65 12.66 4.51 -2.13
CA ASP A 65 12.58 4.00 -0.77
C ASP A 65 11.20 4.23 -0.15
N TYR A 66 10.38 5.10 -0.74
CA TYR A 66 9.00 5.29 -0.31
C TYR A 66 7.98 4.66 -1.28
N SER A 67 8.42 3.74 -2.14
CA SER A 67 7.54 3.09 -3.13
C SER A 67 6.69 2.04 -2.46
N TRP A 68 5.57 1.71 -3.08
CA TRP A 68 4.77 0.56 -2.75
C TRP A 68 4.27 -0.18 -4.01
N ASP A 69 3.94 -1.44 -3.81
CA ASP A 69 3.25 -2.30 -4.75
C ASP A 69 2.01 -2.87 -4.07
N VAL A 70 1.10 -3.46 -4.85
CA VAL A 70 -0.09 -4.09 -4.30
C VAL A 70 0.30 -5.45 -3.69
N ASP A 71 0.06 -5.60 -2.40
CA ASP A 71 0.16 -6.85 -1.65
C ASP A 71 -1.23 -7.49 -1.48
N HIS A 72 -1.25 -8.82 -1.42
CA HIS A 72 -2.41 -9.62 -1.08
C HIS A 72 -2.24 -10.11 0.36
N ILE A 73 -3.08 -9.63 1.27
CA ILE A 73 -3.00 -9.90 2.72
C ILE A 73 -2.97 -11.41 2.98
N ASN A 74 -3.86 -12.16 2.32
CA ASN A 74 -3.98 -13.61 2.46
C ASN A 74 -2.97 -14.44 1.62
N GLY A 75 -2.06 -13.79 0.89
CA GLY A 75 -1.09 -14.45 0.00
C GLY A 75 -1.68 -15.03 -1.30
N ASN A 76 -3.00 -14.95 -1.50
CA ASN A 76 -3.65 -15.42 -2.72
C ASN A 76 -3.67 -14.32 -3.78
N TYR A 77 -2.73 -14.38 -4.72
CA TYR A 77 -2.59 -13.44 -5.84
C TYR A 77 -3.81 -13.35 -6.78
N ARG A 78 -4.78 -14.27 -6.66
CA ARG A 78 -6.02 -14.27 -7.45
C ARG A 78 -7.17 -13.54 -6.74
N ASP A 79 -7.05 -13.30 -5.45
CA ASP A 79 -8.09 -12.67 -4.65
C ASP A 79 -7.97 -11.15 -4.67
N ASN A 80 -8.52 -10.54 -5.72
CA ASN A 80 -8.45 -9.10 -5.95
C ASN A 80 -9.58 -8.31 -5.28
N ARG A 81 -10.23 -8.86 -4.26
CA ARG A 81 -11.21 -8.12 -3.46
C ARG A 81 -10.49 -7.02 -2.67
N LEU A 82 -11.05 -5.82 -2.63
CA LEU A 82 -10.42 -4.64 -2.01
C LEU A 82 -9.96 -4.89 -0.56
N GLU A 83 -10.80 -5.59 0.21
CA GLU A 83 -10.51 -6.03 1.58
C GLU A 83 -9.21 -6.85 1.72
N ASN A 84 -8.78 -7.56 0.67
CA ASN A 84 -7.56 -8.36 0.65
C ASN A 84 -6.33 -7.63 0.09
N LEU A 85 -6.48 -6.39 -0.38
CA LEU A 85 -5.41 -5.64 -1.03
C LEU A 85 -4.86 -4.55 -0.11
N GLN A 86 -3.56 -4.37 -0.09
CA GLN A 86 -2.93 -3.28 0.67
C GLN A 86 -1.67 -2.77 -0.03
N PRO A 87 -1.25 -1.53 0.24
CA PRO A 87 0.05 -1.05 -0.20
C PRO A 87 1.17 -1.66 0.65
N MET A 88 2.28 -2.03 0.02
CA MET A 88 3.47 -2.53 0.71
C MET A 88 4.74 -2.17 -0.06
N HIS A 89 5.85 -1.89 0.61
CA HIS A 89 7.14 -1.70 -0.07
C HIS A 89 7.44 -2.85 -1.04
N PRO A 90 7.98 -2.59 -2.25
CA PRO A 90 8.28 -3.64 -3.20
C PRO A 90 9.27 -4.68 -2.67
N TRP A 91 10.19 -4.30 -1.80
CA TRP A 91 11.10 -5.24 -1.15
C TRP A 91 10.40 -6.08 -0.07
N CYS A 92 9.50 -5.50 0.72
CA CYS A 92 8.69 -6.25 1.69
C CYS A 92 7.79 -7.25 0.98
N ASN A 93 7.17 -6.85 -0.14
CA ASN A 93 6.37 -7.73 -0.99
C ASN A 93 7.16 -8.90 -1.57
N LYS A 94 8.39 -8.66 -1.99
CA LYS A 94 9.29 -9.74 -2.46
C LYS A 94 9.74 -10.68 -1.35
N SER A 95 9.96 -10.19 -0.13
CA SER A 95 10.41 -11.03 0.99
C SER A 95 9.31 -11.95 1.53
N LYS A 96 8.04 -11.61 1.30
CA LYS A 96 6.87 -12.37 1.75
C LYS A 96 6.53 -13.56 0.82
N GLY A 97 7.05 -13.56 -0.42
CA GLY A 97 6.69 -14.48 -1.51
C GLY A 97 7.79 -15.48 -1.89
#